data_AF-A0A1V6C4U1-F1
#
_entry.id   AF-A0A1V6C4U1-F1
#
_cell.length_a   1.000
_cell.length_b   1.000
_cell.length_c   1.000
_cell.angle_alpha   90.00
_cell.angle_beta   90.00
_cell.angle_gamma   90.00
#
_symmetry.space_group_name_H-M   'P 1'
#
loop_
_entity.id
_entity.type
_entity.pdbx_description
1 polymer ?
#
loop_
_entity_poly.entity_id
_entity_poly.type
_entity_poly.pdbx_seq_one_letter_code
_entity_poly.pdbx_strand_id
1 'polypeptide(L)'
;MKTRNSSATVLVLLAVFALLLSSCGQVTPPDNGGNGGDNKQPENAEKRIYWFDDNAGTETQSGIVYSVNLDYKDMRQEFDIPKPEPQSDYVLKSDLDFGVGSLSMISISKNKKFIFASAEVIKNFDVENGETYLVDGKKATRIIVTEYFIYEPSTKKFHYVGALCRYEFSAFPPETIKEIGHKYYPAGWLDDELLLVETTKDEKMYTEGQDAAVRIEEVLSIEVPYATAKAVSFSLKDFTLSPTDKFRPLKPWTSYSDTNTGIVGYFDPLYPFKQSLFIDYPTYGSVVTTLTDLKGEKTYDLYELAKEALPKDYILGDSKFCGAMVDKDGRKMCYYCMQGYPKEILKYKFNDPVWRESYPPIPREEYVVFGLDFDTGKIEKYMDTDKINSEVQKYAKLPIKSGDLITVAPYILDGFTKESGPMFLFFYVVSHFDENGMRLNSEEFYFLARGSKPDKLEKMEIPISIMYKKEFIR
;
A
#
# COMPACT_ATOMS: atom_id res chain seq x y z
N MET A 1 37.90 68.03 -23.55
CA MET A 1 38.37 67.58 -24.88
C MET A 1 37.39 66.57 -25.42
N LYS A 2 36.82 66.84 -26.60
CA LYS A 2 36.01 65.90 -27.39
C LYS A 2 36.91 64.83 -28.00
N THR A 3 36.44 63.58 -28.08
CA THR A 3 36.11 62.94 -29.38
C THR A 3 35.20 61.72 -29.17
N ARG A 4 34.31 61.57 -30.14
CA ARG A 4 33.21 60.62 -30.29
C ARG A 4 33.42 59.93 -31.65
N ASN A 5 32.71 58.82 -31.87
CA ASN A 5 32.41 58.16 -33.17
C ASN A 5 33.47 57.13 -33.64
N SER A 6 33.16 56.01 -34.30
CA SER A 6 31.92 55.50 -34.94
C SER A 6 32.22 54.07 -35.45
N SER A 7 31.31 53.11 -35.22
CA SER A 7 30.46 52.41 -36.20
C SER A 7 31.02 51.13 -36.86
N ALA A 8 30.32 50.04 -36.57
CA ALA A 8 29.76 49.09 -37.53
C ALA A 8 30.68 48.52 -38.62
N THR A 9 31.05 47.26 -38.45
CA THR A 9 31.25 46.35 -39.59
C THR A 9 30.64 44.99 -39.26
N VAL A 10 29.40 44.83 -39.74
CA VAL A 10 28.90 43.66 -40.49
C VAL A 10 29.15 42.29 -39.82
N LEU A 11 28.17 41.69 -39.13
CA LEU A 11 26.98 41.06 -39.74
C LEU A 11 27.37 39.92 -40.71
N VAL A 12 28.12 38.92 -40.20
CA VAL A 12 28.33 37.60 -40.86
C VAL A 12 28.22 36.41 -39.90
N LEU A 13 28.12 36.61 -38.59
CA LEU A 13 28.13 35.50 -37.61
C LEU A 13 26.74 35.00 -37.16
N LEU A 14 25.69 35.29 -37.93
CA LEU A 14 24.30 34.91 -37.62
C LEU A 14 23.64 33.92 -38.59
N ALA A 15 24.38 33.33 -39.52
CA ALA A 15 23.81 32.25 -40.31
C ALA A 15 24.89 31.29 -40.76
N VAL A 16 24.60 29.99 -40.62
CA VAL A 16 25.37 28.85 -41.11
C VAL A 16 26.52 28.43 -40.20
N PHE A 17 26.19 27.84 -39.05
CA PHE A 17 26.55 26.43 -38.78
C PHE A 17 25.64 25.90 -37.66
N ALA A 18 24.34 25.93 -37.97
CA ALA A 18 23.50 24.78 -37.64
C ALA A 18 24.17 23.55 -38.27
N LEU A 19 24.12 22.41 -37.56
CA LEU A 19 24.63 21.07 -37.91
C LEU A 19 26.10 20.80 -37.56
N LEU A 20 26.36 20.30 -36.34
CA LEU A 20 26.53 18.85 -36.08
C LEU A 20 26.97 18.56 -34.61
N LEU A 21 26.13 17.77 -33.91
CA LEU A 21 26.43 16.77 -32.84
C LEU A 21 26.79 17.30 -31.42
N SER A 22 25.84 17.32 -30.45
CA SER A 22 25.50 16.26 -29.44
C SER A 22 26.65 15.96 -28.46
N SER A 23 26.54 15.96 -27.12
CA SER A 23 25.47 15.54 -26.20
C SER A 23 25.72 16.06 -24.77
N CYS A 24 24.78 15.81 -23.85
CA CYS A 24 24.85 15.87 -22.38
C CYS A 24 24.46 17.19 -21.69
N GLY A 25 23.15 17.31 -21.47
CA GLY A 25 22.51 17.51 -20.16
C GLY A 25 23.07 18.57 -19.22
N GLN A 26 22.40 19.73 -19.15
CA GLN A 26 22.35 20.51 -17.92
C GLN A 26 21.11 21.43 -17.88
N VAL A 27 20.32 21.23 -16.83
CA VAL A 27 19.74 22.23 -15.91
C VAL A 27 19.26 23.54 -16.55
N THR A 28 17.94 23.73 -16.61
CA THR A 28 17.32 25.04 -16.88
C THR A 28 17.48 25.99 -15.67
N PRO A 29 18.02 27.22 -15.87
CA PRO A 29 18.12 28.28 -14.84
C PRO A 29 16.82 29.08 -14.66
N PRO A 30 16.74 30.02 -13.68
CA PRO A 30 15.49 30.64 -13.25
C PRO A 30 15.01 31.75 -14.20
N ASP A 31 13.70 31.79 -14.45
CA ASP A 31 13.05 32.80 -15.28
C ASP A 31 13.04 34.18 -14.60
N ASN A 32 13.57 35.19 -15.30
CA ASN A 32 13.31 36.60 -15.03
C ASN A 32 12.29 37.14 -16.05
N GLY A 33 11.10 37.49 -15.56
CA GLY A 33 10.27 38.61 -16.02
C GLY A 33 9.67 38.56 -17.43
N GLY A 34 8.40 38.16 -17.53
CA GLY A 34 7.53 38.44 -18.67
C GLY A 34 6.06 38.20 -18.31
N ASN A 35 5.24 39.25 -18.37
CA ASN A 35 3.81 39.24 -18.05
C ASN A 35 3.03 38.23 -18.91
N GLY A 36 2.51 37.18 -18.27
CA GLY A 36 1.53 36.24 -18.81
C GLY A 36 1.08 35.34 -17.67
N GLY A 37 -0.22 35.30 -17.39
CA GLY A 37 -0.78 34.60 -16.23
C GLY A 37 -0.63 33.08 -16.34
N ASP A 38 0.50 32.57 -15.85
CA ASP A 38 0.68 31.15 -15.59
C ASP A 38 0.45 30.91 -14.10
N ASN A 39 -0.64 30.21 -13.78
CA ASN A 39 -0.84 29.54 -12.50
C ASN A 39 0.17 28.40 -12.35
N LYS A 40 1.47 28.71 -12.24
CA LYS A 40 2.47 27.77 -11.75
C LYS A 40 2.21 27.56 -10.26
N GLN A 41 1.59 26.42 -9.97
CA GLN A 41 1.32 25.93 -8.62
C GLN A 41 2.65 25.90 -7.84
N PRO A 42 2.71 26.41 -6.59
CA PRO A 42 3.96 26.46 -5.84
C PRO A 42 4.48 25.04 -5.57
N GLU A 43 5.72 24.77 -5.98
CA GLU A 43 6.41 23.47 -5.82
C GLU A 43 6.75 23.10 -4.35
N ASN A 44 6.41 23.96 -3.39
CA ASN A 44 6.66 23.74 -1.95
C ASN A 44 5.35 23.76 -1.14
N ALA A 45 4.48 22.77 -1.36
CA ALA A 45 3.51 22.42 -0.32
C ALA A 45 4.26 21.67 0.80
N GLU A 46 4.09 22.08 2.06
CA GLU A 46 4.62 21.32 3.21
C GLU A 46 4.22 19.84 3.09
N LYS A 47 5.20 18.95 3.28
CA LYS A 47 5.02 17.50 3.26
C LYS A 47 4.27 17.04 4.51
N ARG A 48 3.08 16.46 4.36
CA ARG A 48 2.17 16.13 5.47
C ARG A 48 1.57 14.73 5.30
N ILE A 49 1.38 14.04 6.42
CA ILE A 49 0.75 12.72 6.48
C ILE A 49 -0.75 12.92 6.62
N TYR A 50 -1.57 12.23 5.83
CA TYR A 50 -3.03 12.31 5.86
C TYR A 50 -3.65 10.99 6.35
N TRP A 51 -4.69 11.09 7.18
CA TRP A 51 -5.49 9.94 7.60
C TRP A 51 -6.95 10.32 7.73
N PHE A 52 -7.81 9.32 7.55
CA PHE A 52 -9.24 9.45 7.78
C PHE A 52 -9.59 8.96 9.20
N ASP A 53 -10.38 9.76 9.92
CA ASP A 53 -10.94 9.41 11.21
C ASP A 53 -12.46 9.28 11.07
N ASP A 54 -12.91 8.03 10.98
CA ASP A 54 -14.31 7.61 10.92
C ASP A 54 -15.04 7.78 12.25
N ASN A 55 -14.31 7.80 13.38
CA ASN A 55 -14.89 8.00 14.72
C ASN A 55 -15.40 9.42 14.94
N ALA A 56 -14.99 10.36 14.09
CA ALA A 56 -15.54 11.71 14.03
C ALA A 56 -16.88 11.77 13.26
N GLY A 57 -17.41 10.63 12.82
CA GLY A 57 -18.68 10.53 12.11
C GLY A 57 -19.88 11.02 12.94
N THR A 58 -20.87 11.57 12.24
CA THR A 58 -22.17 11.97 12.78
C THR A 58 -23.29 11.39 11.92
N GLU A 59 -24.54 11.78 12.14
CA GLU A 59 -25.64 11.36 11.27
C GLU A 59 -25.43 11.78 9.80
N THR A 60 -24.82 12.94 9.56
CA THR A 60 -24.64 13.51 8.21
C THR A 60 -23.19 13.51 7.72
N GLN A 61 -22.24 13.21 8.60
CA GLN A 61 -20.80 13.21 8.32
C GLN A 61 -20.24 11.80 8.47
N SER A 62 -19.46 11.33 7.50
CA SER A 62 -18.76 10.04 7.61
C SER A 62 -17.53 10.15 8.50
N GLY A 63 -16.84 11.29 8.48
CA GLY A 63 -15.67 11.52 9.32
C GLY A 63 -14.88 12.75 8.92
N ILE A 64 -13.64 12.81 9.38
CA ILE A 64 -12.72 13.93 9.16
C ILE A 64 -11.39 13.41 8.62
N VAL A 65 -10.87 14.08 7.60
CA VAL A 65 -9.47 13.92 7.20
C VAL A 65 -8.62 14.91 7.97
N TYR A 66 -7.60 14.39 8.62
CA TYR A 66 -6.59 15.19 9.30
C TYR A 66 -5.25 15.09 8.57
N SER A 67 -4.37 16.03 8.89
CA SER A 67 -2.98 15.95 8.51
C SER A 67 -2.03 16.32 9.65
N VAL A 68 -0.78 15.87 9.55
CA VAL A 68 0.29 16.27 10.47
C VAL A 68 1.62 16.36 9.72
N ASN A 69 2.55 17.19 10.20
CA ASN A 69 3.91 17.19 9.66
C ASN A 69 4.62 15.86 9.93
N LEU A 70 5.68 15.59 9.18
CA LEU A 70 6.48 14.35 9.29
C LEU A 70 7.16 14.14 10.65
N ASP A 71 7.32 15.21 11.43
CA ASP A 71 7.81 15.15 12.82
C ASP A 71 6.68 15.01 13.84
N TYR A 72 5.45 14.74 13.37
CA TYR A 72 4.22 14.60 14.16
C TYR A 72 3.80 15.85 14.93
N LYS A 73 4.33 17.03 14.55
CA LYS A 73 3.89 18.31 15.10
C LYS A 73 2.89 18.99 14.17
N ASP A 74 2.17 19.96 14.72
CA ASP A 74 1.24 20.81 13.95
C ASP A 74 0.16 19.97 13.25
N MET A 75 -0.62 19.23 14.03
CA MET A 75 -1.78 18.50 13.54
C MET A 75 -2.88 19.48 13.11
N ARG A 76 -3.48 19.25 11.94
CA ARG A 76 -4.54 20.07 11.35
C ARG A 76 -5.72 19.19 10.94
N GLN A 77 -6.92 19.72 11.05
CA GLN A 77 -8.11 19.21 10.38
C GLN A 77 -8.12 19.78 8.96
N GLU A 78 -8.24 18.91 7.96
CA GLU A 78 -8.15 19.29 6.55
C GLU A 78 -9.53 19.33 5.89
N PHE A 79 -10.27 18.21 5.97
CA PHE A 79 -11.52 18.05 5.24
C PHE A 79 -12.58 17.37 6.11
N ASP A 80 -13.79 17.93 6.10
CA ASP A 80 -14.98 17.23 6.54
C ASP A 80 -15.50 16.36 5.40
N ILE A 81 -15.77 15.09 5.67
CA ILE A 81 -16.26 14.15 4.68
C ILE A 81 -17.73 13.83 4.97
N PRO A 82 -18.68 14.31 4.14
CA PRO A 82 -20.09 14.00 4.30
C PRO A 82 -20.38 12.53 3.96
N LYS A 83 -21.53 12.03 4.41
CA LYS A 83 -22.02 10.71 3.96
C LYS A 83 -22.44 10.78 2.49
N PRO A 84 -21.89 9.93 1.60
CA PRO A 84 -22.38 9.85 0.23
C PRO A 84 -23.79 9.24 0.21
N GLU A 85 -24.64 9.74 -0.67
CA GLU A 85 -25.89 9.06 -1.02
C GLU A 85 -25.58 7.89 -1.97
N PRO A 86 -26.23 6.72 -1.80
CA PRO A 86 -26.05 5.59 -2.71
C PRO A 86 -26.40 5.96 -4.16
N GLN A 87 -25.57 5.54 -5.12
CA GLN A 87 -25.79 5.81 -6.55
C GLN A 87 -25.87 4.55 -7.40
N SER A 88 -25.52 3.38 -6.87
CA SER A 88 -25.55 2.15 -7.65
C SER A 88 -26.96 1.58 -7.83
N ASP A 89 -27.18 0.97 -8.99
CA ASP A 89 -28.42 0.24 -9.28
C ASP A 89 -28.66 -0.93 -8.31
N TYR A 90 -27.60 -1.50 -7.71
CA TYR A 90 -27.71 -2.56 -6.71
C TYR A 90 -28.47 -2.12 -5.46
N VAL A 91 -28.43 -0.83 -5.15
CA VAL A 91 -29.12 -0.23 -4.00
C VAL A 91 -30.42 0.43 -4.47
N LEU A 92 -30.33 1.28 -5.49
CA LEU A 92 -31.44 2.12 -5.94
C LEU A 92 -32.61 1.33 -6.54
N LYS A 93 -32.37 0.13 -7.08
CA LYS A 93 -33.39 -0.70 -7.75
C LYS A 93 -33.79 -1.94 -6.97
N SER A 94 -33.27 -2.16 -5.76
CA SER A 94 -33.53 -3.40 -5.02
C SER A 94 -34.77 -3.37 -4.14
N ASP A 95 -35.36 -2.19 -3.89
CA ASP A 95 -36.44 -1.97 -2.92
C ASP A 95 -36.10 -2.46 -1.49
N LEU A 96 -34.80 -2.49 -1.15
CA LEU A 96 -34.32 -2.93 0.16
C LEU A 96 -33.89 -1.74 1.01
N ASP A 97 -34.13 -1.82 2.32
CA ASP A 97 -33.64 -0.83 3.28
C ASP A 97 -32.20 -1.15 3.69
N PHE A 98 -31.24 -0.49 3.02
CA PHE A 98 -29.83 -0.64 3.34
C PHE A 98 -29.45 0.20 4.55
N GLY A 99 -28.74 -0.42 5.48
CA GLY A 99 -28.06 0.28 6.56
C GLY A 99 -26.80 1.00 6.06
N VAL A 100 -26.41 2.03 6.80
CA VAL A 100 -25.14 2.74 6.60
C VAL A 100 -23.99 1.81 6.95
N GLY A 101 -23.11 1.54 5.99
CA GLY A 101 -21.86 0.83 6.23
C GLY A 101 -20.70 1.79 6.50
N SER A 102 -19.51 1.42 6.07
CA SER A 102 -18.26 2.17 6.29
C SER A 102 -17.95 3.11 5.12
N LEU A 103 -17.11 4.12 5.35
CA LEU A 103 -16.48 4.90 4.27
C LEU A 103 -14.97 4.78 4.44
N SER A 104 -14.26 4.53 3.34
CA SER A 104 -12.81 4.46 3.33
C SER A 104 -12.21 5.48 2.36
N MET A 105 -11.19 6.20 2.81
CA MET A 105 -10.41 7.13 1.97
C MET A 105 -9.19 6.42 1.39
N ILE A 106 -9.22 6.13 0.09
CA ILE A 106 -8.23 5.25 -0.55
C ILE A 106 -6.98 6.02 -0.96
N SER A 107 -7.12 7.15 -1.66
CA SER A 107 -5.98 7.97 -2.10
C SER A 107 -6.34 9.44 -2.35
N ILE A 108 -5.36 10.33 -2.28
CA ILE A 108 -5.55 11.78 -2.52
C ILE A 108 -4.73 12.29 -3.69
N SER A 109 -5.33 13.13 -4.53
CA SER A 109 -4.64 13.81 -5.63
C SER A 109 -3.52 14.73 -5.12
N LYS A 110 -2.46 14.91 -5.91
CA LYS A 110 -1.28 15.73 -5.54
C LYS A 110 -1.62 17.16 -5.12
N ASN A 111 -2.61 17.76 -5.78
CA ASN A 111 -3.11 19.10 -5.50
C ASN A 111 -4.20 19.13 -4.41
N LYS A 112 -4.55 17.98 -3.83
CA LYS A 112 -5.56 17.78 -2.78
C LYS A 112 -6.97 18.25 -3.15
N LYS A 113 -7.26 18.42 -4.44
CA LYS A 113 -8.59 18.84 -4.92
C LYS A 113 -9.57 17.67 -5.03
N PHE A 114 -9.05 16.46 -5.12
CA PHE A 114 -9.83 15.24 -5.29
C PHE A 114 -9.31 14.14 -4.38
N ILE A 115 -10.24 13.35 -3.83
CA ILE A 115 -9.98 12.18 -3.00
C ILE A 115 -10.73 10.99 -3.60
N PHE A 116 -10.05 9.88 -3.82
CA PHE A 116 -10.68 8.62 -4.22
C PHE A 116 -11.11 7.86 -2.97
N ALA A 117 -12.38 7.46 -2.93
CA ALA A 117 -13.03 6.89 -1.75
C ALA A 117 -13.91 5.69 -2.13
N SER A 118 -14.18 4.83 -1.16
CA SER A 118 -15.20 3.78 -1.26
C SER A 118 -16.18 3.86 -0.10
N ALA A 119 -17.47 3.69 -0.35
CA ALA A 119 -18.50 3.59 0.67
C ALA A 119 -19.19 2.24 0.61
N GLU A 120 -19.35 1.59 1.76
CA GLU A 120 -20.12 0.37 1.90
C GLU A 120 -21.53 0.68 2.39
N VAL A 121 -22.52 0.01 1.82
CA VAL A 121 -23.88 -0.07 2.35
C VAL A 121 -24.27 -1.53 2.49
N ILE A 122 -24.95 -1.84 3.59
CA ILE A 122 -25.14 -3.23 4.01
C ILE A 122 -26.62 -3.49 4.28
N LYS A 123 -27.14 -4.59 3.73
CA LYS A 123 -28.43 -5.16 4.10
C LYS A 123 -28.22 -6.52 4.74
N ASN A 124 -28.61 -6.67 6.00
CA ASN A 124 -28.70 -7.97 6.66
C ASN A 124 -30.14 -8.49 6.56
N PHE A 125 -30.30 -9.80 6.39
CA PHE A 125 -31.60 -10.46 6.37
C PHE A 125 -31.83 -11.24 7.66
N ASP A 126 -32.97 -11.02 8.30
CA ASP A 126 -33.40 -11.78 9.46
C ASP A 126 -34.02 -13.11 9.02
N VAL A 127 -33.14 -14.05 8.64
CA VAL A 127 -33.56 -15.37 8.15
C VAL A 127 -34.29 -16.17 9.24
N GLU A 128 -33.97 -15.95 10.51
CA GLU A 128 -34.64 -16.60 11.65
C GLU A 128 -36.09 -16.15 11.80
N ASN A 129 -36.37 -14.87 11.57
CA ASN A 129 -37.73 -14.33 11.55
C ASN A 129 -38.41 -14.39 10.17
N GLY A 130 -37.85 -15.18 9.24
CA GLY A 130 -38.48 -15.52 7.97
C GLY A 130 -38.29 -14.50 6.85
N GLU A 131 -37.43 -13.49 7.03
CA GLU A 131 -37.02 -12.61 5.93
C GLU A 131 -36.24 -13.44 4.91
N THR A 132 -36.61 -13.34 3.64
CA THR A 132 -35.96 -14.11 2.58
C THR A 132 -35.68 -13.23 1.37
N TYR A 133 -34.44 -13.29 0.91
CA TYR A 133 -34.00 -12.72 -0.35
C TYR A 133 -33.26 -13.78 -1.14
N LEU A 134 -33.71 -14.02 -2.37
CA LEU A 134 -33.19 -15.10 -3.20
C LEU A 134 -32.28 -14.55 -4.29
N VAL A 135 -31.06 -15.07 -4.35
CA VAL A 135 -30.11 -14.86 -5.45
C VAL A 135 -29.81 -16.21 -6.06
N ASP A 136 -30.12 -16.37 -7.34
CA ASP A 136 -30.04 -17.65 -8.07
C ASP A 136 -30.71 -18.83 -7.32
N GLY A 137 -31.84 -18.56 -6.66
CA GLY A 137 -32.59 -19.57 -5.90
C GLY A 137 -32.02 -19.93 -4.52
N LYS A 138 -30.92 -19.29 -4.07
CA LYS A 138 -30.38 -19.44 -2.71
C LYS A 138 -30.71 -18.24 -1.84
N LYS A 139 -30.99 -18.49 -0.56
CA LYS A 139 -31.25 -17.45 0.44
C LYS A 139 -29.94 -16.72 0.78
N ALA A 140 -29.89 -15.42 0.49
CA ALA A 140 -28.82 -14.57 0.98
C ALA A 140 -29.04 -14.24 2.47
N THR A 141 -27.97 -14.24 3.24
CA THR A 141 -27.94 -13.77 4.64
C THR A 141 -27.57 -12.30 4.72
N ARG A 142 -26.80 -11.80 3.76
CA ARG A 142 -26.34 -10.41 3.70
C ARG A 142 -26.07 -9.96 2.27
N ILE A 143 -26.26 -8.67 2.02
CA ILE A 143 -25.78 -7.94 0.84
C ILE A 143 -24.83 -6.85 1.33
N ILE A 144 -23.66 -6.76 0.70
CA ILE A 144 -22.71 -5.67 0.89
C ILE A 144 -22.49 -5.03 -0.48
N VAL A 145 -22.80 -3.76 -0.61
CA VAL A 145 -22.51 -2.99 -1.83
C VAL A 145 -21.40 -2.00 -1.52
N THR A 146 -20.28 -2.11 -2.23
CA THR A 146 -19.16 -1.17 -2.15
C THR A 146 -19.21 -0.26 -3.37
N GLU A 147 -19.52 1.02 -3.15
CA GLU A 147 -19.56 2.06 -4.18
C GLU A 147 -18.26 2.87 -4.15
N TYR A 148 -17.75 3.25 -5.32
CA TYR A 148 -16.50 3.99 -5.46
C TYR A 148 -16.77 5.40 -6.00
N PHE A 149 -16.09 6.39 -5.43
CA PHE A 149 -16.31 7.80 -5.73
C PHE A 149 -15.02 8.61 -5.83
N ILE A 150 -15.08 9.69 -6.60
CA ILE A 150 -14.19 10.83 -6.45
C ILE A 150 -14.91 11.91 -5.64
N TYR A 151 -14.39 12.24 -4.47
CA TYR A 151 -14.85 13.35 -3.65
C TYR A 151 -14.07 14.63 -3.98
N GLU A 152 -14.79 15.72 -4.22
CA GLU A 152 -14.23 17.06 -4.40
C GLU A 152 -14.47 17.91 -3.12
N PRO A 153 -13.47 18.11 -2.24
CA PRO A 153 -13.68 18.80 -0.96
C PRO A 153 -14.17 20.24 -1.12
N SER A 154 -13.80 20.92 -2.20
CA SER A 154 -14.16 22.33 -2.43
C SER A 154 -15.66 22.53 -2.67
N THR A 155 -16.32 21.56 -3.29
CA THR A 155 -17.75 21.59 -3.61
C THR A 155 -18.57 20.63 -2.75
N LYS A 156 -17.92 19.78 -1.95
CA LYS A 156 -18.49 18.68 -1.17
C LYS A 156 -19.29 17.69 -2.01
N LYS A 157 -18.90 17.48 -3.28
CA LYS A 157 -19.59 16.60 -4.21
C LYS A 157 -18.88 15.26 -4.34
N PHE A 158 -19.68 14.21 -4.46
CA PHE A 158 -19.23 12.87 -4.85
C PHE A 158 -19.55 12.62 -6.32
N HIS A 159 -18.56 12.15 -7.05
CA HIS A 159 -18.66 11.73 -8.44
C HIS A 159 -18.52 10.22 -8.50
N TYR A 160 -19.58 9.53 -8.92
CA TYR A 160 -19.64 8.08 -8.95
C TYR A 160 -18.71 7.48 -9.99
N VAL A 161 -18.00 6.41 -9.61
CA VAL A 161 -17.08 5.66 -10.47
C VAL A 161 -17.69 4.31 -10.86
N GLY A 162 -18.25 3.59 -9.90
CA GLY A 162 -18.81 2.25 -10.09
C GLY A 162 -19.04 1.54 -8.75
N ALA A 163 -19.49 0.28 -8.79
CA ALA A 163 -19.75 -0.48 -7.57
C ALA A 163 -19.52 -1.99 -7.74
N LEU A 164 -19.27 -2.65 -6.61
CA LEU A 164 -19.26 -4.10 -6.44
C LEU A 164 -20.41 -4.48 -5.49
N CYS A 165 -21.21 -5.46 -5.86
CA CYS A 165 -22.23 -6.05 -5.00
C CYS A 165 -21.82 -7.47 -4.60
N ARG A 166 -21.68 -7.72 -3.30
CA ARG A 166 -21.37 -9.00 -2.67
C ARG A 166 -22.62 -9.54 -1.98
N TYR A 167 -23.00 -10.76 -2.32
CA TYR A 167 -24.05 -11.54 -1.67
C TYR A 167 -23.41 -12.64 -0.83
N GLU A 168 -23.81 -12.75 0.43
CA GLU A 168 -23.37 -13.81 1.33
C GLU A 168 -24.53 -14.78 1.59
N PHE A 169 -24.24 -16.08 1.63
CA PHE A 169 -25.25 -17.14 1.74
C PHE A 169 -25.15 -17.96 3.03
N SER A 170 -24.07 -17.80 3.80
CA SER A 170 -23.85 -18.50 5.07
C SER A 170 -23.05 -17.59 6.00
N ALA A 171 -23.46 -17.48 7.26
CA ALA A 171 -22.69 -16.83 8.32
C ALA A 171 -21.72 -17.80 9.04
N PHE A 172 -21.67 -19.07 8.60
CA PHE A 172 -20.78 -20.10 9.14
C PHE A 172 -19.82 -20.60 8.04
N PRO A 173 -18.55 -20.84 8.38
CA PRO A 173 -17.58 -21.43 7.46
C PRO A 173 -18.02 -22.81 6.94
N PRO A 174 -17.79 -23.14 5.67
CA PRO A 174 -17.27 -22.25 4.63
C PRO A 174 -18.31 -21.21 4.20
N GLU A 175 -17.98 -19.92 4.32
CA GLU A 175 -18.83 -18.84 3.84
C GLU A 175 -18.93 -18.95 2.31
N THR A 176 -20.14 -19.00 1.77
CA THR A 176 -20.34 -18.98 0.32
C THR A 176 -20.78 -17.59 -0.08
N ILE A 177 -20.15 -17.03 -1.11
CA ILE A 177 -20.41 -15.69 -1.60
C ILE A 177 -20.59 -15.67 -3.13
N LYS A 178 -21.23 -14.61 -3.63
CA LYS A 178 -21.30 -14.26 -5.06
C LYS A 178 -21.05 -12.77 -5.18
N GLU A 179 -20.24 -12.37 -6.15
CA GLU A 179 -19.96 -10.96 -6.41
C GLU A 179 -20.33 -10.59 -7.85
N ILE A 180 -20.88 -9.40 -8.02
CA ILE A 180 -21.31 -8.83 -9.31
C ILE A 180 -20.83 -7.38 -9.38
N GLY A 181 -20.32 -6.96 -10.53
CA GLY A 181 -19.83 -5.61 -10.77
C GLY A 181 -18.31 -5.50 -10.67
N HIS A 182 -17.84 -4.31 -10.29
CA HIS A 182 -16.44 -3.92 -10.44
C HIS A 182 -15.83 -3.38 -9.14
N LYS A 183 -14.61 -3.81 -8.86
CA LYS A 183 -13.76 -3.25 -7.79
C LYS A 183 -12.62 -2.46 -8.41
N TYR A 184 -12.34 -1.28 -7.85
CA TYR A 184 -11.41 -0.32 -8.42
C TYR A 184 -10.24 -0.08 -7.48
N TYR A 185 -9.03 -0.18 -8.01
CA TYR A 185 -7.80 0.13 -7.28
C TYR A 185 -7.08 1.29 -7.95
N PRO A 186 -6.58 2.29 -7.19
CA PRO A 186 -5.86 3.40 -7.80
C PRO A 186 -4.54 2.90 -8.39
N ALA A 187 -4.38 3.11 -9.69
CA ALA A 187 -3.11 2.94 -10.37
C ALA A 187 -2.33 4.25 -10.37
N GLY A 188 -3.02 5.38 -10.58
CA GLY A 188 -2.40 6.67 -10.35
C GLY A 188 -3.13 7.94 -10.77
N TRP A 189 -2.96 9.01 -9.97
CA TRP A 189 -3.30 10.39 -10.28
C TRP A 189 -2.41 11.03 -11.34
N LEU A 190 -3.05 11.57 -12.37
CA LEU A 190 -2.50 12.54 -13.31
C LEU A 190 -3.22 13.89 -13.11
N ASP A 191 -2.80 14.94 -13.82
CA ASP A 191 -3.31 16.29 -13.58
C ASP A 191 -4.83 16.42 -13.83
N ASP A 192 -5.38 15.64 -14.77
CA ASP A 192 -6.78 15.71 -15.20
C ASP A 192 -7.51 14.37 -15.19
N GLU A 193 -6.92 13.32 -14.64
CA GLU A 193 -7.55 11.99 -14.56
C GLU A 193 -6.97 11.13 -13.42
N LEU A 194 -7.73 10.12 -13.01
CA LEU A 194 -7.28 9.03 -12.14
C LEU A 194 -7.25 7.73 -12.94
N LEU A 195 -6.07 7.15 -13.09
CA LEU A 195 -5.89 5.80 -13.61
C LEU A 195 -6.31 4.78 -12.53
N LEU A 196 -7.15 3.81 -12.90
CA LEU A 196 -7.66 2.78 -12.01
C LEU A 196 -7.49 1.40 -12.65
N VAL A 197 -7.10 0.41 -11.84
CA VAL A 197 -7.27 -1.00 -12.18
C VAL A 197 -8.71 -1.38 -11.85
N GLU A 198 -9.50 -1.65 -12.88
CA GLU A 198 -10.83 -2.23 -12.71
C GLU A 198 -10.70 -3.74 -12.68
N THR A 199 -11.26 -4.35 -11.64
CA THR A 199 -11.33 -5.79 -11.47
C THR A 199 -12.77 -6.27 -11.51
N THR A 200 -13.00 -7.36 -12.23
CA THR A 200 -14.33 -7.96 -12.39
C THR A 200 -14.21 -9.45 -12.09
N LYS A 201 -15.01 -9.97 -11.17
CA LYS A 201 -15.08 -11.42 -10.94
C LYS A 201 -16.13 -12.06 -11.83
N ASP A 202 -15.91 -13.33 -12.16
CA ASP A 202 -16.93 -14.17 -12.74
C ASP A 202 -18.16 -14.19 -11.81
N GLU A 203 -19.35 -13.88 -12.35
CA GLU A 203 -20.64 -13.82 -11.62
C GLU A 203 -21.12 -15.22 -11.16
N LYS A 204 -20.31 -15.90 -10.34
CA LYS A 204 -20.50 -17.28 -9.89
C LYS A 204 -20.44 -17.32 -8.36
N MET A 205 -21.08 -18.33 -7.79
CA MET A 205 -20.96 -18.62 -6.35
C MET A 205 -19.65 -19.34 -6.08
N TYR A 206 -18.96 -18.95 -5.02
CA TYR A 206 -17.73 -19.58 -4.56
C TYR A 206 -17.62 -19.52 -3.04
N THR A 207 -16.78 -20.37 -2.46
CA THR A 207 -16.46 -20.31 -1.03
C THR A 207 -15.45 -19.19 -0.80
N GLU A 208 -15.74 -18.25 0.09
CA GLU A 208 -14.77 -17.24 0.50
C GLU A 208 -13.52 -17.95 1.00
N GLY A 209 -12.35 -17.50 0.56
CA GLY A 209 -11.11 -18.19 0.91
C GLY A 209 -10.65 -19.28 -0.06
N GLN A 210 -11.53 -19.74 -0.97
CA GLN A 210 -11.26 -20.92 -1.80
C GLN A 210 -11.51 -20.67 -3.29
N ASP A 211 -10.62 -21.23 -4.11
CA ASP A 211 -10.83 -21.36 -5.55
C ASP A 211 -11.66 -22.64 -5.80
N ALA A 212 -12.68 -22.57 -6.64
CA ALA A 212 -13.36 -23.78 -7.11
C ALA A 212 -12.42 -24.78 -7.84
N ALA A 213 -11.31 -24.30 -8.41
CA ALA A 213 -10.28 -25.05 -9.11
C ALA A 213 -9.00 -25.33 -8.29
N VAL A 214 -8.79 -24.64 -7.16
CA VAL A 214 -7.61 -24.81 -6.28
C VAL A 214 -8.07 -25.04 -4.85
N ARG A 215 -7.90 -26.28 -4.37
CA ARG A 215 -8.12 -26.63 -2.96
C ARG A 215 -7.00 -26.03 -2.11
N ILE A 216 -7.29 -24.94 -1.41
CA ILE A 216 -6.47 -24.45 -0.31
C ILE A 216 -7.07 -25.02 0.99
N GLU A 217 -6.24 -25.60 1.86
CA GLU A 217 -6.67 -26.09 3.17
C GLU A 217 -7.27 -24.95 4.01
N GLU A 218 -8.38 -25.24 4.69
CA GLU A 218 -9.43 -24.37 5.27
C GLU A 218 -9.01 -23.23 6.23
N VAL A 219 -7.73 -23.02 6.49
CA VAL A 219 -7.29 -22.22 7.64
C VAL A 219 -7.17 -20.71 7.33
N LEU A 220 -7.17 -20.30 6.06
CA LEU A 220 -6.93 -18.89 5.68
C LEU A 220 -7.90 -18.44 4.58
N SER A 221 -8.68 -17.39 4.88
CA SER A 221 -9.62 -16.70 3.99
C SER A 221 -8.88 -15.90 2.89
N ILE A 222 -8.22 -16.62 1.99
CA ILE A 222 -7.55 -16.05 0.81
C ILE A 222 -8.58 -15.82 -0.30
N GLU A 223 -8.75 -14.60 -0.77
CA GLU A 223 -9.62 -14.26 -1.90
C GLU A 223 -8.96 -14.81 -3.18
N VAL A 224 -9.38 -16.01 -3.62
CA VAL A 224 -8.83 -16.75 -4.78
C VAL A 224 -9.57 -16.38 -6.09
N PRO A 225 -9.10 -16.74 -7.30
CA PRO A 225 -8.57 -15.78 -8.25
C PRO A 225 -9.31 -15.84 -9.61
N TYR A 226 -10.58 -15.46 -9.66
CA TYR A 226 -11.35 -15.42 -10.93
C TYR A 226 -11.55 -14.01 -11.49
N ALA A 227 -10.78 -13.05 -11.01
CA ALA A 227 -10.93 -11.67 -11.43
C ALA A 227 -10.19 -11.41 -12.75
N THR A 228 -10.88 -10.85 -13.74
CA THR A 228 -10.22 -10.17 -14.85
C THR A 228 -9.82 -8.76 -14.42
N ALA A 229 -8.74 -8.24 -14.98
CA ALA A 229 -8.24 -6.89 -14.72
C ALA A 229 -8.17 -6.11 -16.03
N LYS A 230 -8.62 -4.86 -16.03
CA LYS A 230 -8.42 -3.94 -17.15
C LYS A 230 -8.00 -2.56 -16.66
N ALA A 231 -7.28 -1.85 -17.53
CA ALA A 231 -6.90 -0.48 -17.29
C ALA A 231 -8.05 0.47 -17.67
N VAL A 232 -8.44 1.33 -16.75
CA VAL A 232 -9.39 2.40 -17.00
C VAL A 232 -8.85 3.74 -16.49
N SER A 233 -9.37 4.82 -17.05
CA SER A 233 -9.11 6.18 -16.63
C SER A 233 -10.42 6.88 -16.29
N PHE A 234 -10.44 7.54 -15.15
CA PHE A 234 -11.53 8.39 -14.71
C PHE A 234 -11.14 9.86 -14.92
N SER A 235 -11.77 10.52 -15.89
CA SER A 235 -11.51 11.92 -16.22
C SER A 235 -12.06 12.85 -15.14
N LEU A 236 -11.23 13.80 -14.68
CA LEU A 236 -11.62 14.82 -13.69
C LEU A 236 -12.27 16.05 -14.33
N LYS A 237 -12.36 16.10 -15.67
CA LYS A 237 -12.99 17.20 -16.42
C LYS A 237 -14.49 17.00 -16.59
N ASP A 238 -14.89 15.78 -16.92
CA ASP A 238 -16.27 15.40 -17.19
C ASP A 238 -16.78 14.26 -16.31
N PHE A 239 -15.94 13.76 -15.39
CA PHE A 239 -16.28 12.70 -14.42
C PHE A 239 -16.74 11.40 -15.10
N THR A 240 -16.08 11.05 -16.20
CA THR A 240 -16.38 9.84 -16.99
C THR A 240 -15.28 8.78 -16.84
N LEU A 241 -15.71 7.53 -16.73
CA LEU A 241 -14.83 6.37 -16.74
C LEU A 241 -14.69 5.81 -18.16
N SER A 242 -13.46 5.56 -18.60
CA SER A 242 -13.18 5.02 -19.95
C SER A 242 -12.01 4.03 -19.94
N PRO A 243 -11.96 3.06 -20.85
CA PRO A 243 -10.77 2.22 -21.04
C PRO A 243 -9.53 3.06 -21.37
N THR A 244 -8.35 2.61 -20.95
CA THR A 244 -7.08 3.30 -21.25
C THR A 244 -5.94 2.34 -21.51
N ASP A 245 -5.02 2.71 -22.40
CA ASP A 245 -3.76 1.99 -22.66
C ASP A 245 -2.56 2.63 -21.94
N LYS A 246 -2.80 3.64 -21.09
CA LYS A 246 -1.73 4.36 -20.36
C LYS A 246 -0.94 3.45 -19.42
N PHE A 247 -1.54 2.35 -18.96
CA PHE A 247 -0.90 1.31 -18.17
C PHE A 247 -1.51 -0.06 -18.49
N ARG A 248 -0.84 -1.15 -18.11
CA ARG A 248 -1.27 -2.51 -18.37
C ARG A 248 -1.24 -3.33 -17.06
N PRO A 249 -2.40 -3.68 -16.48
CA PRO A 249 -2.40 -4.50 -15.28
C PRO A 249 -1.87 -5.91 -15.60
N LEU A 250 -0.89 -6.37 -14.82
CA LEU A 250 -0.37 -7.74 -14.97
C LEU A 250 -1.25 -8.78 -14.26
N LYS A 251 -1.83 -8.39 -13.11
CA LYS A 251 -2.67 -9.23 -12.26
C LYS A 251 -3.86 -8.41 -11.75
N PRO A 252 -4.97 -9.04 -11.38
CA PRO A 252 -6.12 -8.34 -10.81
C PRO A 252 -5.86 -7.82 -9.39
N TRP A 253 -5.01 -8.47 -8.57
CA TRP A 253 -4.78 -8.05 -7.18
C TRP A 253 -3.68 -7.00 -7.09
N THR A 254 -4.03 -5.74 -7.38
CA THR A 254 -3.14 -4.61 -7.12
C THR A 254 -3.08 -4.36 -5.62
N SER A 255 -1.93 -4.62 -5.00
CA SER A 255 -1.71 -4.40 -3.57
C SER A 255 -1.08 -3.04 -3.30
N TYR A 256 -0.32 -2.53 -4.28
CA TYR A 256 0.37 -1.27 -4.21
C TYR A 256 0.34 -0.56 -5.56
N SER A 257 0.27 0.77 -5.55
CA SER A 257 0.57 1.58 -6.73
C SER A 257 1.06 2.95 -6.30
N ASP A 258 2.06 3.47 -6.99
CA ASP A 258 2.57 4.82 -6.80
C ASP A 258 2.77 5.55 -8.12
N THR A 259 2.10 6.69 -8.22
CA THR A 259 2.14 7.60 -9.38
C THR A 259 3.48 8.23 -9.59
N ASN A 260 4.14 8.60 -8.50
CA ASN A 260 5.35 9.40 -8.56
C ASN A 260 6.50 8.57 -9.13
N THR A 261 6.53 7.29 -8.79
CA THR A 261 7.50 6.32 -9.34
C THR A 261 6.99 5.60 -10.59
N GLY A 262 5.68 5.54 -10.81
CA GLY A 262 5.07 4.74 -11.88
C GLY A 262 5.22 3.24 -11.62
N ILE A 263 5.27 2.82 -10.35
CA ILE A 263 5.48 1.43 -9.93
C ILE A 263 4.17 0.87 -9.38
N VAL A 264 3.83 -0.33 -9.82
CA VAL A 264 2.66 -1.10 -9.40
C VAL A 264 3.13 -2.39 -8.75
N GLY A 265 2.56 -2.70 -7.59
CA GLY A 265 2.78 -3.94 -6.87
C GLY A 265 1.55 -4.81 -6.87
N TYR A 266 1.72 -6.08 -7.24
CA TYR A 266 0.68 -7.09 -7.21
C TYR A 266 0.92 -8.10 -6.10
N PHE A 267 -0.17 -8.59 -5.53
CA PHE A 267 -0.19 -9.82 -4.77
C PHE A 267 -0.60 -10.98 -5.67
N ASP A 268 -0.08 -12.16 -5.37
CA ASP A 268 -0.47 -13.39 -6.05
C ASP A 268 -0.90 -14.37 -4.96
N PRO A 269 -2.19 -14.72 -4.87
CA PRO A 269 -2.66 -15.65 -3.85
C PRO A 269 -2.11 -17.07 -4.06
N LEU A 270 -1.63 -17.39 -5.27
CA LEU A 270 -1.02 -18.68 -5.60
C LEU A 270 0.51 -18.63 -5.51
N TYR A 271 1.07 -17.53 -5.00
CA TYR A 271 2.50 -17.46 -4.76
C TYR A 271 2.91 -18.56 -3.78
N PRO A 272 3.97 -19.35 -4.05
CA PRO A 272 4.25 -20.59 -3.32
C PRO A 272 4.82 -20.38 -1.90
N PHE A 273 4.25 -19.47 -1.11
CA PHE A 273 4.55 -19.31 0.32
C PHE A 273 4.36 -20.66 1.04
N LYS A 274 5.37 -21.12 1.78
CA LYS A 274 5.30 -22.42 2.44
C LYS A 274 4.56 -22.34 3.78
N GLN A 275 3.37 -22.95 3.79
CA GLN A 275 2.46 -23.15 4.92
C GLN A 275 3.12 -23.64 6.23
N SER A 276 4.22 -24.39 6.18
CA SER A 276 4.85 -25.04 7.34
C SER A 276 5.51 -24.09 8.34
N LEU A 277 5.58 -22.79 8.04
CA LEU A 277 6.32 -21.80 8.82
C LEU A 277 5.46 -20.93 9.75
N PHE A 278 4.14 -21.17 9.87
CA PHE A 278 3.25 -20.22 10.57
C PHE A 278 3.51 -18.78 10.09
N ILE A 279 3.72 -18.63 8.79
CA ILE A 279 3.65 -17.32 8.16
C ILE A 279 2.22 -16.89 8.45
N ASP A 280 2.04 -15.79 9.19
CA ASP A 280 0.85 -14.98 9.06
C ASP A 280 0.72 -14.74 7.55
N TYR A 281 -0.03 -15.60 6.88
CA TYR A 281 -0.33 -15.48 5.47
C TYR A 281 -0.82 -14.05 5.35
N PRO A 282 -0.16 -13.23 4.53
CA PRO A 282 -0.16 -11.80 4.75
C PRO A 282 -1.58 -11.31 5.00
N THR A 283 -1.81 -10.89 6.24
CA THR A 283 -2.96 -10.07 6.56
C THR A 283 -2.95 -8.94 5.53
N TYR A 284 -4.04 -8.87 4.77
CA TYR A 284 -4.15 -8.11 3.53
C TYR A 284 -3.45 -6.75 3.61
N GLY A 285 -2.65 -6.43 2.58
CA GLY A 285 -2.15 -5.08 2.33
C GLY A 285 -0.64 -4.87 2.34
N SER A 286 0.17 -5.83 2.81
CA SER A 286 1.63 -5.62 2.98
C SER A 286 2.57 -6.45 2.09
N VAL A 287 2.10 -7.58 1.55
CA VAL A 287 2.91 -8.44 0.67
C VAL A 287 2.69 -8.08 -0.80
N VAL A 288 3.78 -7.69 -1.44
CA VAL A 288 3.86 -7.50 -2.89
C VAL A 288 4.74 -8.59 -3.47
N THR A 289 4.14 -9.54 -4.19
CA THR A 289 4.83 -10.69 -4.81
C THR A 289 5.45 -10.33 -6.15
N THR A 290 4.93 -9.29 -6.80
CA THR A 290 5.42 -8.83 -8.10
C THR A 290 5.40 -7.31 -8.13
N LEU A 291 6.55 -6.70 -8.43
CA LEU A 291 6.62 -5.27 -8.75
C LEU A 291 6.79 -5.09 -10.25
N THR A 292 6.16 -4.07 -10.82
CA THR A 292 6.35 -3.72 -12.22
C THR A 292 6.19 -2.23 -12.46
N ASP A 293 6.66 -1.74 -13.60
CA ASP A 293 6.26 -0.43 -14.09
C ASP A 293 4.84 -0.47 -14.66
N LEU A 294 4.23 0.70 -14.81
CA LEU A 294 2.86 0.84 -15.34
C LEU A 294 2.63 0.10 -16.67
N LYS A 295 3.67 -0.07 -17.51
CA LYS A 295 3.53 -0.73 -18.81
C LYS A 295 3.74 -2.24 -18.79
N GLY A 296 4.23 -2.79 -17.69
CA GLY A 296 4.56 -4.21 -17.60
C GLY A 296 5.86 -4.58 -18.34
N GLU A 297 6.73 -3.61 -18.60
CA GLU A 297 7.98 -3.81 -19.35
C GLU A 297 9.12 -4.24 -18.44
N LYS A 298 9.14 -3.72 -17.21
CA LYS A 298 10.11 -4.10 -16.19
C LYS A 298 9.40 -4.68 -14.99
N THR A 299 9.69 -5.93 -14.68
CA THR A 299 9.01 -6.68 -13.64
C THR A 299 10.01 -7.41 -12.75
N TYR A 300 9.80 -7.34 -11.44
CA TYR A 300 10.56 -8.05 -10.43
C TYR A 300 9.66 -9.01 -9.67
N ASP A 301 10.16 -10.22 -9.49
CA ASP A 301 9.52 -11.29 -8.74
C ASP A 301 10.13 -11.37 -7.33
N LEU A 302 9.28 -11.48 -6.31
CA LEU A 302 9.70 -11.48 -4.91
C LEU A 302 10.64 -12.65 -4.56
N TYR A 303 10.46 -13.85 -5.14
CA TYR A 303 11.34 -14.99 -4.90
C TYR A 303 12.72 -14.77 -5.50
N GLU A 304 12.79 -14.19 -6.69
CA GLU A 304 14.08 -13.85 -7.30
C GLU A 304 14.81 -12.79 -6.48
N LEU A 305 14.08 -11.75 -6.01
CA LEU A 305 14.65 -10.77 -5.08
C LEU A 305 15.13 -11.42 -3.79
N ALA A 306 14.37 -12.38 -3.24
CA ALA A 306 14.72 -13.07 -2.01
C ALA A 306 16.01 -13.89 -2.13
N LYS A 307 16.28 -14.51 -3.29
CA LYS A 307 17.53 -15.25 -3.52
C LYS A 307 18.77 -14.37 -3.46
N GLU A 308 18.66 -13.09 -3.81
CA GLU A 308 19.75 -12.11 -3.75
C GLU A 308 19.81 -11.40 -2.38
N ALA A 309 18.65 -11.07 -1.81
CA ALA A 309 18.54 -10.33 -0.55
C ALA A 309 18.92 -11.19 0.67
N LEU A 310 18.47 -12.45 0.75
CA LEU A 310 18.70 -13.32 1.90
C LEU A 310 20.07 -14.02 1.85
N PRO A 311 20.57 -14.53 3.00
CA PRO A 311 21.81 -15.32 3.02
C PRO A 311 21.72 -16.59 2.16
N LYS A 312 22.89 -17.02 1.67
CA LYS A 312 23.04 -18.30 0.94
C LYS A 312 22.64 -19.42 1.90
N ASP A 313 21.53 -20.10 1.60
CA ASP A 313 20.87 -21.15 2.42
C ASP A 313 19.67 -20.75 3.26
N TYR A 314 19.16 -19.56 3.03
CA TYR A 314 17.85 -19.14 3.52
C TYR A 314 16.78 -19.25 2.42
N ILE A 315 15.52 -19.36 2.86
CA ILE A 315 14.31 -19.28 2.04
C ILE A 315 13.45 -18.12 2.55
N LEU A 316 12.66 -17.53 1.64
CA LEU A 316 11.70 -16.50 1.98
C LEU A 316 10.69 -17.03 3.00
N GLY A 317 10.58 -16.32 4.12
CA GLY A 317 9.53 -16.51 5.12
C GLY A 317 8.37 -15.55 4.86
N ASP A 318 8.58 -14.27 5.17
CA ASP A 318 7.63 -13.18 4.94
C ASP A 318 8.34 -12.01 4.24
N SER A 319 7.57 -11.10 3.64
CA SER A 319 8.08 -9.88 3.03
C SER A 319 7.11 -8.71 3.21
N LYS A 320 7.62 -7.62 3.75
CA LYS A 320 6.90 -6.38 3.95
C LYS A 320 7.38 -5.34 2.93
N PHE A 321 6.54 -4.96 1.96
CA PHE A 321 6.84 -3.90 1.00
C PHE A 321 6.51 -2.50 1.53
N CYS A 322 7.53 -1.67 1.71
CA CYS A 322 7.39 -0.39 2.40
C CYS A 322 7.00 0.78 1.53
N GLY A 323 6.96 0.59 0.22
CA GLY A 323 6.67 1.63 -0.75
C GLY A 323 7.85 1.90 -1.68
N ALA A 324 7.53 2.62 -2.74
CA ALA A 324 8.46 3.12 -3.74
C ALA A 324 8.59 4.64 -3.61
N MET A 325 9.78 5.16 -3.92
CA MET A 325 10.00 6.61 -4.06
C MET A 325 11.10 6.90 -5.07
N VAL A 326 11.12 8.14 -5.57
CA VAL A 326 12.27 8.67 -6.31
C VAL A 326 13.24 9.28 -5.29
N ASP A 327 14.45 8.76 -5.20
CA ASP A 327 15.48 9.29 -4.31
C ASP A 327 16.06 10.62 -4.83
N LYS A 328 16.90 11.27 -4.02
CA LYS A 328 17.53 12.56 -4.35
C LYS A 328 18.40 12.52 -5.62
N ASP A 329 18.85 11.33 -6.01
CA ASP A 329 19.70 11.10 -7.17
C ASP A 329 18.84 10.73 -8.41
N GLY A 330 17.51 10.78 -8.28
CA GLY A 330 16.54 10.50 -9.34
C GLY A 330 16.24 9.01 -9.52
N ARG A 331 16.72 8.14 -8.64
CA ARG A 331 16.53 6.69 -8.76
C ARG A 331 15.19 6.27 -8.18
N LYS A 332 14.44 5.43 -8.90
CA LYS A 332 13.23 4.81 -8.38
C LYS A 332 13.64 3.66 -7.44
N MET A 333 13.46 3.86 -6.14
CA MET A 333 13.83 2.92 -5.10
C MET A 333 12.58 2.25 -4.53
N CYS A 334 12.59 0.93 -4.42
CA CYS A 334 11.55 0.09 -3.84
C CYS A 334 12.07 -0.54 -2.54
N TYR A 335 11.44 -0.26 -1.40
CA TYR A 335 11.97 -0.65 -0.09
C TYR A 335 11.24 -1.84 0.49
N TYR A 336 12.01 -2.77 1.08
CA TYR A 336 11.51 -4.02 1.63
C TYR A 336 12.11 -4.32 3.00
N CYS A 337 11.33 -4.96 3.86
CA CYS A 337 11.84 -5.74 4.99
C CYS A 337 11.45 -7.20 4.75
N MET A 338 12.45 -8.06 4.60
CA MET A 338 12.27 -9.44 4.25
C MET A 338 12.73 -10.33 5.40
N GLN A 339 11.90 -11.30 5.75
CA GLN A 339 12.23 -12.34 6.71
C GLN A 339 12.62 -13.60 5.95
N GLY A 340 13.68 -14.25 6.40
CA GLY A 340 14.18 -15.50 5.85
C GLY A 340 14.36 -16.55 6.94
N TYR A 341 14.18 -17.81 6.54
CA TYR A 341 14.45 -18.98 7.38
C TYR A 341 15.55 -19.84 6.79
N PRO A 342 16.41 -20.47 7.59
CA PRO A 342 17.34 -21.48 7.10
C PRO A 342 16.58 -22.61 6.39
N LYS A 343 17.04 -23.03 5.21
CA LYS A 343 16.42 -24.12 4.42
C LYS A 343 16.21 -25.40 5.22
N GLU A 344 17.06 -25.66 6.21
CA GLU A 344 16.96 -26.81 7.09
C GLU A 344 15.64 -26.85 7.88
N ILE A 345 14.98 -25.70 8.09
CA ILE A 345 13.66 -25.64 8.73
C ILE A 345 12.62 -26.54 8.02
N LEU A 346 12.80 -26.79 6.73
CA LEU A 346 11.93 -27.64 5.91
C LEU A 346 11.93 -29.11 6.33
N LYS A 347 12.86 -29.53 7.20
CA LYS A 347 12.91 -30.89 7.76
C LYS A 347 11.97 -31.06 8.97
N TYR A 348 11.57 -29.97 9.61
CA TYR A 348 10.80 -29.99 10.86
C TYR A 348 9.31 -29.80 10.59
N LYS A 349 8.48 -30.36 11.49
CA LYS A 349 7.03 -30.13 11.49
C LYS A 349 6.70 -28.86 12.28
N PHE A 350 5.54 -28.30 11.97
CA PHE A 350 4.95 -27.08 12.54
C PHE A 350 4.94 -26.94 14.09
N ASN A 351 5.12 -28.04 14.84
CA ASN A 351 5.15 -28.06 16.30
C ASN A 351 6.35 -28.85 16.85
N ASP A 352 7.44 -28.93 16.10
CA ASP A 352 8.65 -29.62 16.55
C ASP A 352 9.28 -28.85 17.74
N PRO A 353 9.38 -29.43 18.95
CA PRO A 353 9.93 -28.74 20.11
C PRO A 353 11.41 -28.36 19.93
N VAL A 354 12.16 -29.08 19.09
CA VAL A 354 13.57 -28.77 18.76
C VAL A 354 13.71 -27.37 18.16
N TRP A 355 12.67 -26.86 17.50
CA TRP A 355 12.61 -25.51 16.91
C TRP A 355 12.44 -24.39 17.95
N ARG A 356 11.87 -24.66 19.13
CA ARG A 356 11.50 -23.62 20.13
C ARG A 356 12.54 -23.37 21.21
N GLU A 357 13.48 -24.27 21.42
CA GLU A 357 14.25 -24.36 22.68
C GLU A 357 15.66 -23.69 22.66
N SER A 358 16.02 -22.91 21.64
CA SER A 358 17.35 -22.30 21.55
C SER A 358 17.32 -20.77 21.54
N TYR A 359 18.39 -20.14 22.07
CA TYR A 359 18.60 -18.69 21.92
C TYR A 359 19.96 -18.37 21.25
N PRO A 360 19.98 -17.64 20.12
CA PRO A 360 18.79 -17.37 19.31
C PRO A 360 18.12 -18.69 18.86
N PRO A 361 16.81 -18.70 18.58
CA PRO A 361 16.10 -19.89 18.10
C PRO A 361 16.87 -20.49 16.94
N ILE A 362 17.09 -21.80 16.98
CA ILE A 362 17.72 -22.59 15.93
C ILE A 362 16.59 -23.37 15.26
N PRO A 363 16.41 -23.20 13.94
CA PRO A 363 17.20 -22.35 13.04
C PRO A 363 16.90 -20.85 13.18
N ARG A 364 17.95 -20.02 13.21
CA ARG A 364 17.87 -18.56 13.40
C ARG A 364 17.21 -17.88 12.21
N GLU A 365 16.13 -17.16 12.48
CA GLU A 365 15.49 -16.26 11.51
C GLU A 365 16.41 -15.10 11.13
N GLU A 366 16.35 -14.68 9.87
CA GLU A 366 17.07 -13.50 9.38
C GLU A 366 16.12 -12.44 8.85
N TYR A 367 16.32 -11.21 9.26
CA TYR A 367 15.63 -10.03 8.74
C TYR A 367 16.61 -9.21 7.92
N VAL A 368 16.20 -8.82 6.71
CA VAL A 368 16.98 -7.95 5.82
C VAL A 368 16.12 -6.76 5.40
N VAL A 369 16.58 -5.56 5.73
CA VAL A 369 16.03 -4.31 5.19
C VAL A 369 16.85 -3.90 3.98
N PHE A 370 16.23 -3.77 2.83
CA PHE A 370 16.91 -3.41 1.60
C PHE A 370 16.09 -2.47 0.71
N GLY A 371 16.78 -1.82 -0.22
CA GLY A 371 16.19 -1.05 -1.30
C GLY A 371 16.57 -1.68 -2.63
N LEU A 372 15.59 -1.92 -3.49
CA LEU A 372 15.75 -2.28 -4.88
C LEU A 372 15.79 -1.00 -5.71
N ASP A 373 16.90 -0.75 -6.39
CA ASP A 373 16.90 0.21 -7.50
C ASP A 373 16.08 -0.40 -8.64
N PHE A 374 14.87 0.10 -8.80
CA PHE A 374 13.91 -0.43 -9.76
C PHE A 374 14.42 -0.34 -11.19
N ASP A 375 15.24 0.67 -11.51
CA ASP A 375 15.72 0.84 -12.88
C ASP A 375 16.86 -0.10 -13.23
N THR A 376 17.75 -0.40 -12.29
CA THR A 376 18.92 -1.25 -12.53
C THR A 376 18.76 -2.69 -12.04
N GLY A 377 17.79 -2.96 -11.18
CA GLY A 377 17.58 -4.25 -10.51
C GLY A 377 18.53 -4.50 -9.34
N LYS A 378 19.38 -3.54 -9.00
CA LYS A 378 20.40 -3.69 -7.96
C LYS A 378 19.79 -3.59 -6.56
N ILE A 379 20.17 -4.52 -5.68
CA ILE A 379 19.79 -4.48 -4.26
C ILE A 379 20.85 -3.75 -3.41
N GLU A 380 20.39 -2.81 -2.59
CA GLU A 380 21.14 -2.12 -1.54
C GLU A 380 20.66 -2.58 -0.16
N LYS A 381 21.46 -3.36 0.56
CA LYS A 381 21.13 -3.84 1.92
C LYS A 381 21.49 -2.77 2.95
N TYR A 382 20.53 -2.39 3.80
CA TYR A 382 20.70 -1.33 4.80
C TYR A 382 20.90 -1.87 6.21
N MET A 383 20.14 -2.92 6.58
CA MET A 383 20.24 -3.57 7.88
C MET A 383 20.00 -5.08 7.74
N ASP A 384 20.74 -5.85 8.52
CA ASP A 384 20.49 -7.26 8.80
C ASP A 384 20.03 -7.42 10.26
N THR A 385 19.73 -8.66 10.66
CA THR A 385 19.29 -8.98 12.03
C THR A 385 20.28 -8.52 13.09
N ASP A 386 21.58 -8.69 12.86
CA ASP A 386 22.62 -8.31 13.82
C ASP A 386 22.66 -6.80 14.02
N LYS A 387 22.55 -6.03 12.92
CA LYS A 387 22.49 -4.58 12.98
C LYS A 387 21.20 -4.09 13.63
N ILE A 388 20.04 -4.67 13.30
CA ILE A 388 18.76 -4.37 13.96
C ILE A 388 18.90 -4.58 15.47
N ASN A 389 19.37 -5.76 15.89
CA ASN A 389 19.59 -6.08 17.29
C ASN A 389 20.55 -5.09 17.95
N SER A 390 21.70 -4.80 17.32
CA SER A 390 22.69 -3.86 17.85
C SER A 390 22.12 -2.45 18.06
N GLU A 391 21.34 -1.94 17.10
CA GLU A 391 20.67 -0.64 17.23
C GLU A 391 19.65 -0.65 18.38
N VAL A 392 18.84 -1.70 18.50
CA VAL A 392 17.87 -1.84 19.60
C VAL A 392 18.55 -1.88 20.97
N GLN A 393 19.65 -2.64 21.11
CA GLN A 393 20.39 -2.78 22.37
C GLN A 393 20.95 -1.47 22.91
N LYS A 394 21.14 -0.44 22.07
CA LYS A 394 21.56 0.90 22.54
C LYS A 394 20.51 1.54 23.46
N TYR A 395 19.24 1.18 23.28
CA TYR A 395 18.10 1.77 23.97
C TYR A 395 17.48 0.83 24.99
N ALA A 396 17.36 -0.44 24.61
CA ALA A 396 16.92 -1.52 25.45
C ALA A 396 18.08 -1.92 26.38
N LYS A 397 18.25 -1.22 27.51
CA LYS A 397 19.14 -1.66 28.62
C LYS A 397 18.53 -2.86 29.34
N LEU A 398 18.04 -3.84 28.60
CA LEU A 398 17.28 -4.95 29.13
C LEU A 398 18.23 -6.02 29.65
N PRO A 399 17.89 -6.67 30.77
CA PRO A 399 18.61 -7.84 31.23
C PRO A 399 18.21 -9.03 30.35
N ILE A 400 18.69 -9.06 29.10
CA ILE A 400 18.53 -10.22 28.21
C ILE A 400 19.31 -11.37 28.84
N LYS A 401 18.59 -12.42 29.21
CA LYS A 401 19.15 -13.66 29.77
C LYS A 401 19.33 -14.67 28.65
N SER A 402 20.27 -15.60 28.87
CA SER A 402 20.37 -16.79 28.04
C SER A 402 19.03 -17.55 28.07
N GLY A 403 18.37 -17.70 26.92
CA GLY A 403 17.07 -18.37 26.79
C GLY A 403 15.87 -17.43 26.59
N ASP A 404 16.04 -16.10 26.67
CA ASP A 404 14.96 -15.16 26.32
C ASP A 404 14.67 -15.20 24.82
N LEU A 405 13.40 -15.25 24.39
CA LEU A 405 13.06 -15.12 22.97
C LEU A 405 13.00 -13.64 22.58
N ILE A 406 13.68 -13.28 21.50
CA ILE A 406 13.60 -11.95 20.92
C ILE A 406 12.89 -12.05 19.58
N THR A 407 11.72 -11.44 19.51
CA THR A 407 10.94 -11.36 18.27
C THR A 407 10.99 -9.94 17.74
N VAL A 408 11.32 -9.83 16.45
CA VAL A 408 11.31 -8.59 15.70
C VAL A 408 10.15 -8.67 14.71
N ALA A 409 9.06 -7.94 14.96
CA ALA A 409 7.95 -7.87 14.02
C ALA A 409 8.01 -6.52 13.26
N PRO A 410 8.40 -6.53 11.97
CA PRO A 410 8.38 -5.33 11.15
C PRO A 410 6.95 -5.01 10.68
N TYR A 411 6.55 -3.76 10.85
CA TYR A 411 5.31 -3.21 10.32
C TYR A 411 5.61 -2.05 9.38
N ILE A 412 4.73 -1.91 8.40
CA ILE A 412 4.87 -0.94 7.34
C ILE A 412 3.94 0.22 7.60
N LEU A 413 4.46 1.42 7.36
CA LEU A 413 3.71 2.66 7.39
C LEU A 413 3.67 3.21 5.95
N ASP A 414 3.04 2.47 5.02
CA ASP A 414 3.13 2.65 3.55
C ASP A 414 2.58 4.02 3.09
N GLY A 415 1.56 4.53 3.78
CA GLY A 415 1.04 5.89 3.55
C GLY A 415 1.99 7.03 3.94
N PHE A 416 3.08 6.74 4.64
CA PHE A 416 4.04 7.72 5.12
C PHE A 416 5.24 7.88 4.17
N THR A 417 5.55 6.81 3.44
CA THR A 417 6.76 6.63 2.64
C THR A 417 6.97 7.73 1.59
N LYS A 418 5.88 8.26 1.03
CA LYS A 418 5.90 9.28 -0.03
C LYS A 418 6.43 10.64 0.45
N GLU A 419 6.15 10.97 1.70
CA GLU A 419 6.45 12.28 2.25
C GLU A 419 7.74 12.23 3.11
N SER A 420 7.92 11.19 3.94
CA SER A 420 9.05 11.05 4.87
C SER A 420 10.17 10.14 4.41
N GLY A 421 10.04 9.47 3.26
CA GLY A 421 10.91 8.36 2.87
C GLY A 421 10.50 7.06 3.56
N PRO A 422 11.11 5.91 3.22
CA PRO A 422 10.66 4.61 3.69
C PRO A 422 10.70 4.53 5.21
N MET A 423 9.63 3.97 5.80
CA MET A 423 9.49 3.82 7.23
C MET A 423 9.20 2.37 7.62
N PHE A 424 9.97 1.86 8.57
CA PHE A 424 9.87 0.51 9.11
C PHE A 424 9.71 0.60 10.62
N LEU A 425 8.57 0.14 11.12
CA LEU A 425 8.31 0.05 12.54
C LEU A 425 8.70 -1.34 13.02
N PHE A 426 9.64 -1.42 13.94
CA PHE A 426 10.08 -2.67 14.56
C PHE A 426 9.49 -2.78 15.96
N PHE A 427 8.64 -3.79 16.15
CA PHE A 427 8.20 -4.23 17.46
C PHE A 427 9.21 -5.24 17.95
N TYR A 428 9.93 -4.86 19.00
CA TYR A 428 10.92 -5.69 19.63
C TYR A 428 10.35 -6.23 20.93
N VAL A 429 10.07 -7.52 20.97
CA VAL A 429 9.49 -8.19 22.12
C VAL A 429 10.52 -9.12 22.71
N VAL A 430 10.86 -8.93 23.99
CA VAL A 430 11.67 -9.86 24.77
C VAL A 430 10.73 -10.69 25.63
N SER A 431 10.64 -11.99 25.35
CA SER A 431 9.84 -12.93 26.14
C SER A 431 10.75 -13.74 27.06
N HIS A 432 10.46 -13.72 28.35
CA HIS A 432 11.20 -14.47 29.36
C HIS A 432 10.53 -15.82 29.60
N PHE A 433 11.34 -16.87 29.71
CA PHE A 433 10.87 -18.24 29.97
C PHE A 433 11.45 -18.78 31.28
N ASP A 434 10.73 -19.70 31.92
CA ASP A 434 11.27 -20.48 33.03
C ASP A 434 12.12 -21.67 32.56
N GLU A 435 12.67 -22.42 33.51
CA GLU A 435 13.50 -23.61 33.26
C GLU A 435 12.77 -24.75 32.52
N ASN A 436 11.43 -24.70 32.44
CA ASN A 436 10.59 -25.68 31.75
C ASN A 436 10.12 -25.17 30.37
N GLY A 437 10.61 -24.01 29.92
CA GLY A 437 10.22 -23.40 28.64
C GLY A 437 8.83 -22.75 28.65
N MET A 438 8.26 -22.46 29.82
CA MET A 438 6.98 -21.74 29.94
C MET A 438 7.20 -20.23 29.95
N ARG A 439 6.44 -19.49 29.12
CA ARG A 439 6.53 -18.02 29.03
C ARG A 439 6.07 -17.38 30.33
N LEU A 440 6.95 -16.64 31.00
CA LEU A 440 6.69 -15.94 32.26
C LEU A 440 6.10 -14.56 32.03
N ASN A 441 6.80 -13.71 31.26
CA ASN A 441 6.44 -12.31 30.98
C ASN A 441 7.07 -11.88 29.64
N SER A 442 6.61 -10.75 29.09
CA SER A 442 7.29 -10.11 27.95
C SER A 442 7.40 -8.60 28.12
N GLU A 443 8.52 -8.06 27.66
CA GLU A 443 8.80 -6.63 27.58
C GLU A 443 8.77 -6.21 26.10
N GLU A 444 8.13 -5.07 25.81
CA GLU A 444 7.94 -4.58 24.44
C GLU A 444 8.61 -3.22 24.23
N PHE A 445 9.30 -3.08 23.11
CA PHE A 445 9.94 -1.85 22.69
C PHE A 445 9.63 -1.56 21.22
N TYR A 446 9.42 -0.29 20.92
CA TYR A 446 9.02 0.16 19.60
C TYR A 446 10.10 1.07 19.02
N PHE A 447 10.59 0.70 17.84
CA PHE A 447 11.65 1.40 17.14
C PHE A 447 11.22 1.72 15.72
N LEU A 448 11.67 2.86 15.20
CA LEU A 448 11.38 3.29 13.84
C LEU A 448 12.69 3.46 13.07
N ALA A 449 12.85 2.78 11.95
CA ALA A 449 13.79 3.21 10.91
C ALA A 449 13.03 4.05 9.89
N ARG A 450 13.57 5.21 9.52
CA ARG A 450 12.94 6.08 8.52
C ARG A 450 13.95 6.85 7.67
N GLY A 451 13.49 7.29 6.50
CA GLY A 451 14.23 8.18 5.59
C GLY A 451 14.83 7.44 4.40
N SER A 452 15.38 8.19 3.42
CA SER A 452 15.83 7.64 2.11
C SER A 452 16.84 6.47 2.18
N LYS A 453 17.52 6.29 3.31
CA LYS A 453 18.36 5.13 3.62
C LYS A 453 18.03 4.68 5.04
N PRO A 454 17.15 3.67 5.21
CA PRO A 454 16.72 3.19 6.52
C PRO A 454 17.83 2.34 7.16
N ASP A 455 18.92 2.97 7.60
CA ASP A 455 20.13 2.29 8.07
C ASP A 455 20.37 2.42 9.58
N LYS A 456 19.48 3.09 10.30
CA LYS A 456 19.51 3.28 11.77
C LYS A 456 18.10 3.24 12.33
N LEU A 457 17.98 2.87 13.61
CA LEU A 457 16.72 2.89 14.36
C LEU A 457 16.69 4.07 15.33
N GLU A 458 15.53 4.71 15.42
CA GLU A 458 15.20 5.72 16.41
C GLU A 458 14.16 5.13 17.37
N LYS A 459 14.37 5.28 18.69
CA LYS A 459 13.34 4.89 19.68
C LYS A 459 12.16 5.85 19.55
N MET A 460 10.94 5.32 19.45
CA MET A 460 9.74 6.14 19.41
C MET A 460 9.38 6.67 20.80
N GLU A 461 9.15 7.98 20.92
CA GLU A 461 8.76 8.65 22.19
C GLU A 461 7.26 9.01 22.25
N ILE A 462 6.50 8.86 21.14
CA ILE A 462 5.11 9.33 20.96
C ILE A 462 4.16 8.14 20.68
N PRO A 463 2.89 8.15 21.14
CA PRO A 463 2.09 6.95 21.32
C PRO A 463 1.64 6.30 20.02
N ILE A 464 1.72 4.98 20.06
CA ILE A 464 1.24 3.99 19.08
C ILE A 464 -0.24 4.23 18.70
N SER A 465 -0.99 5.02 19.47
CA SER A 465 -2.37 5.42 19.20
C SER A 465 -2.57 6.18 17.87
N ILE A 466 -1.56 6.88 17.35
CA ILE A 466 -1.64 7.48 16.01
C ILE A 466 -1.40 6.42 14.92
N MET A 467 -0.56 5.41 15.18
CA MET A 467 -0.25 4.35 14.22
C MET A 467 -1.38 3.32 14.08
N TYR A 468 -2.20 3.14 15.13
CA TYR A 468 -3.43 2.35 15.07
C TYR A 468 -4.64 3.13 14.51
N LYS A 469 -4.44 4.36 13.97
CA LYS A 469 -5.52 5.01 13.21
C LYS A 469 -5.77 4.20 11.95
N LYS A 470 -7.03 3.80 11.79
CA LYS A 470 -7.41 2.63 10.99
C LYS A 470 -7.22 2.83 9.47
N GLU A 471 -7.13 4.07 8.97
CA GLU A 471 -7.04 4.34 7.53
C GLU A 471 -6.13 5.53 7.17
N PHE A 472 -4.87 5.25 6.87
CA PHE A 472 -3.97 6.22 6.22
C PHE A 472 -4.28 6.34 4.73
N ILE A 473 -4.28 7.57 4.21
CA ILE A 473 -4.61 7.86 2.82
C ILE A 473 -3.34 7.78 1.97
N ARG A 474 -3.39 7.04 0.85
CA ARG A 474 -2.25 6.86 -0.08
C ARG A 474 -2.00 8.06 -0.97
#